data_AF-A0A514CLN4-F1
#
_entry.id   AF-A0A514CLN4-F1
#
_cell.length_a   1.000
_cell.length_b   1.000
_cell.length_c   1.000
_cell.angle_alpha   90.00
_cell.angle_beta   90.00
_cell.angle_gamma   90.00
#
_symmetry.space_group_name_H-M   'P 1'
#
loop_
_entity.id
_entity.type
_entity.pdbx_description
1 polymer ?
#
loop_
_entity_poly.entity_id
_entity_poly.type
_entity_poly.pdbx_seq_one_letter_code
_entity_poly.pdbx_strand_id
1 'polypeptide(L)'
;MKKGIISLLFFLAIGQLIAQQSYPKLQIIHLEDKLLHGRIDDQYDITIYLTFHSFSNYHAAAYSVSGWYYYDHIKTKIPLVGLREYNQLTLYNFSDTAKAYEMLDFTTMKTNHLEDMKHYKNLEGYVEKFVLTDSASVWSNTNKSMGMTLYNSDFNIKRTSQLLLLGKNEAFDLTNIAPRNWNFQLMAQHDKRFILSFRYPSSYNVMGMCGAAEETGLLYLELKEDHSLSNFKNYLIESCTHHHLPKEPKQLKEHVWEYTYHNEKNHLKSYQVNLQKATITPTAH
;
A
#
# COMPACT_ATOMS: atom_id res chain seq x y z
N MET A 1 -54.59 -0.90 25.41
CA MET A 1 -53.53 0.12 25.18
C MET A 1 -52.12 -0.24 25.65
N LYS A 2 -51.90 -1.20 26.56
CA LYS A 2 -50.53 -1.50 27.08
C LYS A 2 -49.62 -2.37 26.17
N LYS A 3 -50.16 -3.13 25.21
CA LYS A 3 -49.38 -4.03 24.35
C LYS A 3 -48.63 -3.31 23.20
N GLY A 4 -49.12 -2.16 22.73
CA GLY A 4 -48.46 -1.38 21.66
C GLY A 4 -47.22 -0.62 22.13
N ILE A 5 -47.19 -0.19 23.39
CA ILE A 5 -46.07 0.58 23.97
C ILE A 5 -44.82 -0.30 24.14
N ILE A 6 -45.00 -1.58 24.50
CA ILE A 6 -43.90 -2.53 24.68
C ILE A 6 -43.24 -2.87 23.34
N SER A 7 -44.03 -2.99 22.26
CA SER A 7 -43.49 -3.27 20.92
C SER A 7 -42.72 -2.07 20.35
N LEU A 8 -43.18 -0.84 20.60
CA LEU A 8 -42.49 0.39 20.16
C LEU A 8 -41.13 0.60 20.89
N LEU A 9 -41.07 0.27 22.19
CA LEU A 9 -39.83 0.35 22.99
C LEU A 9 -38.78 -0.68 22.52
N PHE A 10 -39.21 -1.86 22.06
CA PHE A 10 -38.30 -2.89 21.55
C PHE A 10 -37.63 -2.48 20.23
N PHE A 11 -38.37 -1.82 19.32
CA PHE A 11 -37.79 -1.29 18.07
C PHE A 11 -36.86 -0.09 18.29
N LEU A 12 -37.14 0.78 19.28
CA LEU A 12 -36.26 1.88 19.66
C LEU A 12 -34.92 1.39 20.26
N ALA A 13 -34.93 0.29 21.02
CA ALA A 13 -33.72 -0.30 21.59
C ALA A 13 -32.81 -0.93 20.50
N ILE A 14 -33.38 -1.54 19.47
CA ILE A 14 -32.61 -2.12 18.35
C ILE A 14 -31.99 -1.03 17.47
N GLY A 15 -32.67 0.11 17.30
CA GLY A 15 -32.15 1.26 16.54
C GLY A 15 -30.93 1.94 17.16
N GLN A 16 -30.74 1.85 18.48
CA GLN A 16 -29.56 2.42 19.16
C GLN A 16 -28.30 1.57 19.04
N LEU A 17 -28.42 0.27 18.79
CA LEU A 17 -27.26 -0.63 18.61
C LEU A 17 -26.56 -0.44 17.26
N ILE A 18 -27.24 0.08 16.25
CA ILE A 18 -26.68 0.28 14.89
C ILE A 18 -25.97 1.66 14.78
N ALA A 19 -26.13 2.56 15.76
CA ALA A 19 -25.69 3.96 15.66
C ALA A 19 -24.38 4.29 16.37
N GLN A 20 -23.73 3.36 17.09
CA GLN A 20 -22.47 3.63 17.78
C GLN A 20 -21.26 3.12 16.98
N GLN A 21 -20.98 3.74 15.83
CA GLN A 21 -19.61 3.70 15.31
C GLN A 21 -18.77 4.65 16.17
N SER A 22 -17.92 4.08 17.03
CA SER A 22 -16.95 4.87 17.78
C SER A 22 -15.87 5.38 16.83
N TYR A 23 -15.78 6.69 16.71
CA TYR A 23 -14.65 7.38 16.08
C TYR A 23 -13.70 7.87 17.17
N PRO A 24 -12.40 7.98 16.87
CA PRO A 24 -11.73 7.66 15.62
C PRO A 24 -11.54 6.15 15.43
N LYS A 25 -11.38 5.71 14.18
CA LYS A 25 -11.02 4.32 13.85
C LYS A 25 -10.15 4.24 12.61
N LEU A 26 -9.42 3.14 12.46
CA LEU A 26 -8.61 2.89 11.28
C LEU A 26 -9.39 2.07 10.25
N GLN A 27 -9.21 2.41 8.98
CA GLN A 27 -9.76 1.67 7.86
C GLN A 27 -8.68 1.48 6.80
N ILE A 28 -8.53 0.23 6.34
CA ILE A 28 -7.62 -0.11 5.25
C ILE A 28 -8.44 -0.32 3.99
N ILE A 29 -8.04 0.30 2.90
CA ILE A 29 -8.64 0.13 1.58
C ILE A 29 -7.58 -0.45 0.66
N HIS A 30 -7.88 -1.61 0.10
CA HIS A 30 -7.05 -2.25 -0.93
C HIS A 30 -7.64 -1.96 -2.30
N LEU A 31 -6.84 -1.33 -3.15
CA LEU A 31 -7.14 -1.16 -4.57
C LEU A 31 -6.18 -2.07 -5.33
N GLU A 32 -6.75 -2.99 -6.09
CA GLU A 32 -5.99 -4.01 -6.82
C GLU A 32 -6.28 -3.97 -8.31
N ASP A 33 -7.00 -2.95 -8.77
CA ASP A 33 -7.30 -2.75 -10.17
C ASP A 33 -7.12 -1.29 -10.58
N LYS A 34 -7.06 -1.08 -11.89
CA LYS A 34 -6.90 0.24 -12.46
C LYS A 34 -7.41 0.31 -13.89
N LEU A 35 -8.05 1.43 -14.19
CA LEU A 35 -8.37 1.86 -15.54
C LEU A 35 -7.38 2.95 -15.95
N LEU A 36 -6.74 2.78 -17.11
CA LEU A 36 -5.83 3.74 -17.72
C LEU A 36 -6.41 4.14 -19.07
N HIS A 37 -6.33 5.43 -19.37
CA HIS A 37 -6.66 5.96 -20.68
C HIS A 37 -5.42 6.57 -21.31
N GLY A 38 -5.33 6.44 -22.63
CA GLY A 38 -4.21 6.99 -23.36
C GLY A 38 -4.43 6.98 -24.86
N ARG A 39 -3.35 7.29 -25.58
CA ARG A 39 -3.33 7.37 -27.03
C ARG A 39 -2.04 6.83 -27.59
N ILE A 40 -2.14 5.99 -28.62
CA ILE A 40 -0.99 5.48 -29.39
C ILE A 40 -0.80 6.39 -30.62
N ASP A 41 0.45 6.82 -30.84
CA ASP A 41 0.88 7.63 -31.99
C ASP A 41 0.05 8.91 -32.19
N ASP A 42 -0.42 9.51 -31.09
CA ASP A 42 -1.34 10.66 -31.07
C ASP A 42 -2.60 10.51 -31.94
N GLN A 43 -2.94 9.28 -32.36
CA GLN A 43 -4.04 8.98 -33.26
C GLN A 43 -5.07 8.04 -32.65
N TYR A 44 -4.64 6.99 -31.96
CA TYR A 44 -5.52 5.90 -31.53
C TYR A 44 -5.80 5.97 -30.04
N ASP A 45 -6.97 6.48 -29.65
CA ASP A 45 -7.42 6.43 -28.27
C ASP A 45 -7.61 4.98 -27.83
N ILE A 46 -7.10 4.67 -26.63
CA ILE A 46 -7.16 3.36 -26.01
C ILE A 46 -7.60 3.45 -24.55
N THR A 47 -8.20 2.36 -24.09
CA THR A 47 -8.49 2.13 -22.67
C THR A 47 -7.89 0.80 -22.26
N ILE A 48 -7.17 0.80 -21.15
CA ILE A 48 -6.51 -0.37 -20.55
C ILE A 48 -7.12 -0.60 -19.17
N TYR A 49 -7.61 -1.81 -18.90
CA TYR A 49 -8.00 -2.25 -17.57
C TYR A 49 -7.01 -3.32 -17.09
N LEU A 50 -6.51 -3.17 -15.87
CA LEU A 50 -5.56 -4.09 -15.27
C LEU A 50 -5.97 -4.43 -13.84
N THR A 51 -5.71 -5.67 -13.45
CA THR A 51 -5.84 -6.19 -12.09
C THR A 51 -4.50 -6.75 -11.65
N PHE A 52 -4.13 -6.51 -10.40
CA PHE A 52 -3.04 -7.21 -9.73
C PHE A 52 -3.31 -8.71 -9.76
N HIS A 53 -2.27 -9.51 -9.98
CA HIS A 53 -2.36 -10.96 -9.99
C HIS A 53 -1.52 -11.59 -8.89
N SER A 54 -0.19 -11.46 -8.93
CA SER A 54 0.70 -12.04 -7.91
C SER A 54 1.97 -11.20 -7.70
N PHE A 55 2.60 -11.32 -6.53
CA PHE A 55 3.94 -10.76 -6.31
C PHE A 55 5.01 -11.65 -6.95
N SER A 56 6.14 -11.05 -7.33
CA SER A 56 7.30 -11.78 -7.82
C SER A 56 7.95 -12.64 -6.73
N ASN A 57 8.69 -13.67 -7.14
CA ASN A 57 9.36 -14.61 -6.25
C ASN A 57 10.38 -13.96 -5.28
N TYR A 58 11.00 -12.85 -5.69
CA TYR A 58 12.12 -12.25 -4.97
C TYR A 58 11.84 -10.88 -4.36
N HIS A 59 10.88 -10.13 -4.87
CA HIS A 59 10.75 -8.72 -4.50
C HIS A 59 9.29 -8.25 -4.43
N ALA A 60 8.89 -7.73 -3.26
CA ALA A 60 7.50 -7.31 -3.01
C ALA A 60 7.08 -6.05 -3.79
N ALA A 61 8.03 -5.27 -4.32
CA ALA A 61 7.72 -4.15 -5.21
C ALA A 61 7.56 -4.55 -6.70
N ALA A 62 7.78 -5.83 -7.02
CA ALA A 62 7.56 -6.36 -8.36
C ALA A 62 6.40 -7.35 -8.34
N TYR A 63 5.49 -7.22 -9.30
CA TYR A 63 4.27 -8.02 -9.36
C TYR A 63 3.76 -8.17 -10.79
N SER A 64 2.99 -9.22 -11.03
CA SER A 64 2.31 -9.45 -12.30
C SER A 64 0.91 -8.86 -12.28
N VAL A 65 0.42 -8.55 -13.48
CA VAL A 65 -0.93 -8.02 -13.70
C VAL A 65 -1.58 -8.76 -14.86
N SER A 66 -2.90 -8.84 -14.84
CA SER A 66 -3.72 -9.35 -15.93
C SER A 66 -4.79 -8.33 -16.29
N GLY A 67 -5.39 -8.45 -17.47
CA GLY A 67 -6.48 -7.57 -17.86
C GLY A 67 -6.70 -7.54 -19.37
N TRP A 68 -7.07 -6.38 -19.87
CA TRP A 68 -7.32 -6.17 -21.29
C TRP A 68 -7.10 -4.71 -21.67
N TYR A 69 -6.88 -4.46 -22.95
CA TYR A 69 -7.07 -3.13 -23.53
C TYR A 69 -8.00 -3.20 -24.72
N TYR A 70 -8.50 -2.05 -25.17
CA TYR A 70 -9.12 -1.94 -26.47
C TYR A 70 -8.78 -0.59 -27.10
N TYR A 71 -8.95 -0.52 -28.42
CA TYR A 71 -9.08 0.75 -29.13
C TYR A 71 -10.47 1.32 -28.92
N ASP A 72 -10.56 2.59 -28.57
CA ASP A 72 -11.82 3.21 -28.12
C ASP A 72 -12.91 3.22 -29.19
N HIS A 73 -12.53 3.30 -30.46
CA HIS A 73 -13.45 3.27 -31.59
C HIS A 73 -13.92 1.85 -31.95
N ILE A 74 -13.23 0.80 -31.51
CA ILE A 74 -13.55 -0.61 -31.81
C ILE A 74 -14.22 -1.29 -30.60
N LYS A 75 -13.75 -0.99 -29.38
CA LYS A 75 -14.18 -1.59 -28.10
C LYS A 75 -14.05 -3.12 -28.00
N THR A 76 -13.34 -3.76 -28.92
CA THR A 76 -12.98 -5.18 -28.81
C THR A 76 -11.84 -5.35 -27.81
N LYS A 77 -12.08 -6.12 -26.74
CA LYS A 77 -11.10 -6.40 -25.69
C LYS A 77 -9.99 -7.32 -26.21
N ILE A 78 -8.75 -6.89 -26.03
CA ILE A 78 -7.54 -7.63 -26.35
C ILE A 78 -6.86 -7.96 -25.01
N PRO A 79 -6.60 -9.24 -24.72
CA PRO A 79 -6.07 -9.66 -23.42
C PRO A 79 -4.67 -9.11 -23.19
N LEU A 80 -4.39 -8.77 -21.95
CA LEU A 80 -3.07 -8.34 -21.50
C LEU A 80 -2.66 -9.12 -20.26
N VAL A 81 -1.38 -9.45 -20.22
CA VAL A 81 -0.66 -9.78 -18.99
C VAL A 81 0.55 -8.88 -18.90
N GLY A 82 1.11 -8.71 -17.72
CA GLY A 82 2.24 -7.81 -17.59
C GLY A 82 3.01 -7.97 -16.31
N LEU A 83 4.11 -7.23 -16.27
CA LEU A 83 5.02 -7.12 -15.17
C LEU A 83 5.15 -5.67 -14.76
N ARG A 84 4.92 -5.41 -13.48
CA ARG A 84 5.22 -4.15 -12.83
C ARG A 84 6.51 -4.33 -12.02
N GLU A 85 7.51 -3.49 -12.27
CA GLU A 85 8.77 -3.46 -11.53
C GLU A 85 9.19 -2.00 -11.29
N TYR A 86 9.33 -1.58 -10.03
CA TYR A 86 9.74 -0.23 -9.59
C TYR A 86 8.94 0.94 -10.14
N ASN A 87 9.27 1.52 -11.30
CA ASN A 87 8.50 2.57 -11.99
C ASN A 87 8.20 2.20 -13.46
N GLN A 88 8.33 0.92 -13.81
CA GLN A 88 8.04 0.41 -15.15
C GLN A 88 6.90 -0.59 -15.10
N LEU A 89 5.92 -0.40 -15.97
CA LEU A 89 4.87 -1.37 -16.25
C LEU A 89 5.03 -1.86 -17.69
N THR A 90 5.26 -3.16 -17.87
CA THR A 90 5.38 -3.78 -19.20
C THR A 90 4.22 -4.73 -19.40
N LEU A 91 3.43 -4.53 -20.46
CA LEU A 91 2.26 -5.33 -20.77
C LEU A 91 2.48 -6.05 -22.11
N TYR A 92 1.91 -7.24 -22.23
CA TYR A 92 2.05 -8.12 -23.37
C TYR A 92 0.68 -8.70 -23.73
N ASN A 93 0.41 -8.75 -25.02
CA ASN A 93 -0.59 -9.64 -25.58
C ASN A 93 0.14 -10.82 -26.22
N PHE A 94 0.15 -11.99 -25.56
CA PHE A 94 0.78 -13.20 -26.08
C PHE A 94 -0.15 -13.95 -27.03
N SER A 95 0.40 -14.50 -28.12
CA SER A 95 -0.32 -15.47 -28.95
C SER A 95 -0.42 -16.84 -28.26
N ASP A 96 0.55 -17.16 -27.40
CA ASP A 96 0.61 -18.40 -26.63
C ASP A 96 0.17 -18.15 -25.18
N THR A 97 -0.92 -18.81 -24.77
CA THR A 97 -1.45 -18.71 -23.41
C THR A 97 -0.46 -19.26 -22.36
N ALA A 98 0.40 -20.22 -22.71
CA ALA A 98 1.40 -20.75 -21.77
C ALA A 98 2.40 -19.66 -21.34
N LYS A 99 2.76 -18.75 -22.25
CA LYS A 99 3.61 -17.59 -21.94
C LYS A 99 2.91 -16.59 -21.05
N ALA A 100 1.61 -16.41 -21.24
CA ALA A 100 0.82 -15.57 -20.35
C ALA A 100 0.79 -16.13 -18.92
N TYR A 101 0.56 -17.43 -18.76
CA TYR A 101 0.62 -18.11 -17.46
C TYR A 101 2.01 -18.05 -16.82
N GLU A 102 3.06 -18.30 -17.60
CA GLU A 102 4.45 -18.18 -17.14
C GLU A 102 4.71 -16.80 -16.50
N MET A 103 4.28 -15.73 -17.15
CA MET A 103 4.41 -14.35 -16.64
C MET A 103 3.55 -14.08 -15.39
N LEU A 104 2.30 -14.54 -15.39
CA LEU A 104 1.37 -14.25 -14.29
C LEU A 104 1.79 -14.93 -13.00
N ASP A 105 2.16 -16.20 -13.06
CA ASP A 105 2.43 -17.00 -11.86
C ASP A 105 3.93 -17.08 -11.51
N PHE A 106 4.77 -16.33 -12.24
CA PHE A 106 6.22 -16.33 -12.07
C PHE A 106 6.82 -17.76 -12.02
N THR A 107 6.35 -18.65 -12.91
CA THR A 107 6.65 -20.09 -12.84
C THR A 107 8.12 -20.43 -13.11
N THR A 108 8.86 -19.53 -13.75
CA THR A 108 10.30 -19.66 -13.99
C THR A 108 11.07 -18.87 -12.94
N MET A 109 11.83 -19.55 -12.08
CA MET A 109 12.68 -18.93 -11.07
C MET A 109 14.15 -18.97 -11.51
N LYS A 110 14.82 -17.81 -11.53
CA LYS A 110 16.25 -17.61 -11.79
C LYS A 110 17.01 -17.51 -10.47
N THR A 111 18.25 -17.04 -10.48
CA THR A 111 19.06 -17.03 -9.25
C THR A 111 18.73 -15.88 -8.31
N ASN A 112 18.22 -14.77 -8.84
CA ASN A 112 17.92 -13.56 -8.09
C ASN A 112 16.88 -12.68 -8.81
N HIS A 113 16.40 -11.64 -8.11
CA HIS A 113 15.41 -10.69 -8.64
C HIS A 113 15.77 -10.11 -10.01
N LEU A 114 17.01 -9.67 -10.21
CA LEU A 114 17.44 -9.02 -11.46
C LEU A 114 17.36 -9.98 -12.65
N GLU A 115 17.77 -11.23 -12.46
CA GLU A 115 17.69 -12.26 -13.49
C GLU A 115 16.25 -12.67 -13.79
N ASP A 116 15.40 -12.78 -12.77
CA ASP A 116 13.97 -13.03 -12.93
C ASP A 116 13.31 -11.94 -13.77
N MET A 117 13.48 -10.67 -13.38
CA MET A 117 12.87 -9.56 -14.10
C MET A 117 13.40 -9.46 -15.53
N LYS A 118 14.70 -9.74 -15.74
CA LYS A 118 15.27 -9.83 -17.09
C LYS A 118 14.64 -10.96 -17.90
N HIS A 119 14.39 -12.12 -17.32
CA HIS A 119 13.70 -13.24 -18.00
C HIS A 119 12.30 -12.82 -18.45
N TYR A 120 11.46 -12.34 -17.53
CA TYR A 120 10.07 -11.97 -17.83
C TYR A 120 9.96 -10.81 -18.82
N LYS A 121 10.84 -9.81 -18.74
CA LYS A 121 10.86 -8.68 -19.70
C LYS A 121 11.24 -9.10 -21.13
N ASN A 122 11.94 -10.21 -21.28
CA ASN A 122 12.43 -10.72 -22.56
C ASN A 122 11.67 -11.95 -23.05
N LEU A 123 10.49 -12.26 -22.50
CA LEU A 123 9.63 -13.30 -23.05
C LEU A 123 9.24 -12.96 -24.50
N GLU A 124 9.43 -13.94 -25.39
CA GLU A 124 9.07 -13.88 -26.80
C GLU A 124 7.65 -14.40 -27.04
N GLY A 125 7.15 -14.30 -28.27
CA GLY A 125 5.81 -14.79 -28.65
C GLY A 125 4.67 -13.82 -28.36
N TYR A 126 4.97 -12.55 -28.11
CA TYR A 126 3.94 -11.51 -28.01
C TYR A 126 3.59 -10.94 -29.39
N VAL A 127 2.30 -10.67 -29.57
CA VAL A 127 1.77 -9.96 -30.75
C VAL A 127 1.90 -8.46 -30.54
N GLU A 128 1.68 -8.00 -29.30
CA GLU A 128 1.81 -6.60 -28.92
C GLU A 128 2.45 -6.45 -27.54
N LYS A 129 3.14 -5.32 -27.35
CA LYS A 129 3.84 -4.98 -26.11
C LYS A 129 3.72 -3.49 -25.81
N PHE A 130 3.39 -3.18 -24.56
CA PHE A 130 3.42 -1.84 -24.00
C PHE A 130 4.58 -1.74 -23.01
N VAL A 131 5.37 -0.67 -23.08
CA VAL A 131 6.38 -0.33 -22.08
C VAL A 131 6.03 1.06 -21.55
N LEU A 132 5.60 1.12 -20.30
CA LEU A 132 5.12 2.33 -19.65
C LEU A 132 6.10 2.73 -18.54
N THR A 133 6.60 3.96 -18.60
CA THR A 133 7.48 4.57 -17.60
C THR A 133 7.05 5.99 -17.31
N ASP A 134 7.59 6.59 -16.25
CA ASP A 134 7.30 7.97 -15.87
C ASP A 134 7.71 9.01 -16.94
N SER A 135 8.69 8.69 -17.79
CA SER A 135 9.26 9.62 -18.77
C SER A 135 8.84 9.34 -20.21
N ALA A 136 8.57 8.09 -20.55
CA ALA A 136 8.19 7.67 -21.89
C ALA A 136 7.30 6.42 -21.86
N SER A 137 6.31 6.40 -22.74
CA SER A 137 5.50 5.21 -22.98
C SER A 137 5.56 4.82 -24.45
N VAL A 138 5.68 3.53 -24.71
CA VAL A 138 5.84 2.98 -26.06
C VAL A 138 4.89 1.80 -26.22
N TRP A 139 4.22 1.74 -27.36
CA TRP A 139 3.53 0.55 -27.84
C TRP A 139 4.31 -0.03 -29.02
N SER A 140 4.35 -1.35 -29.12
CA SER A 140 5.03 -2.04 -30.20
C SER A 140 4.31 -3.33 -30.58
N ASN A 141 4.43 -3.71 -31.84
CA ASN A 141 4.07 -5.03 -32.35
C ASN A 141 5.24 -5.61 -33.15
N THR A 142 5.03 -6.73 -33.83
CA THR A 142 6.07 -7.39 -34.63
C THR A 142 6.63 -6.54 -35.79
N ASN A 143 5.91 -5.49 -36.21
CA ASN A 143 6.24 -4.72 -37.41
C ASN A 143 6.73 -3.29 -37.11
N LYS A 144 6.27 -2.68 -36.01
CA LYS A 144 6.56 -1.28 -35.70
C LYS A 144 6.49 -0.98 -34.21
N SER A 145 7.09 0.16 -33.84
CA SER A 145 7.08 0.75 -32.51
C SER A 145 6.59 2.20 -32.61
N MET A 146 5.69 2.61 -31.73
CA MET A 146 5.05 3.93 -31.73
C MET A 146 5.04 4.51 -30.32
N GLY A 147 5.14 5.84 -30.23
CA GLY A 147 5.00 6.55 -28.97
C GLY A 147 3.58 6.41 -28.42
N MET A 148 3.45 6.54 -27.10
CA MET A 148 2.16 6.50 -26.43
C MET A 148 2.12 7.56 -25.34
N THR A 149 0.95 8.18 -25.16
CA THR A 149 0.68 9.13 -24.09
C THR A 149 -0.40 8.55 -23.18
N LEU A 150 -0.15 8.47 -21.88
CA LEU A 150 -1.18 8.16 -20.88
C LEU A 150 -1.75 9.47 -20.34
N TYR A 151 -3.07 9.54 -20.21
CA TYR A 151 -3.74 10.69 -19.60
C TYR A 151 -3.64 10.68 -18.07
N ASN A 152 -3.36 9.51 -17.49
CA ASN A 152 -3.08 9.34 -16.07
C ASN A 152 -1.58 9.09 -15.90
N SER A 153 -0.90 9.95 -15.12
CA SER A 153 0.55 9.83 -14.86
C SER A 153 0.93 8.68 -13.95
N ASP A 154 -0.04 8.12 -13.22
CA ASP A 154 0.20 7.03 -12.28
C ASP A 154 -0.36 5.73 -12.84
N PHE A 155 0.48 4.69 -12.92
CA PHE A 155 0.12 3.33 -13.32
C PHE A 155 0.47 2.28 -12.24
N ASN A 156 0.48 2.68 -10.96
CA ASN A 156 0.45 1.74 -9.83
C ASN A 156 -0.94 1.09 -9.77
N ILE A 157 -0.99 -0.22 -10.04
CA ILE A 157 -2.21 -1.04 -10.08
C ILE A 157 -2.60 -1.47 -8.67
N LYS A 158 -1.64 -1.96 -7.89
CA LYS A 158 -1.84 -2.30 -6.49
C LYS A 158 -1.52 -1.11 -5.59
N ARG A 159 -2.48 -0.71 -4.75
CA ARG A 159 -2.34 0.33 -3.73
C ARG A 159 -3.07 -0.09 -2.45
N THR A 160 -2.50 0.28 -1.33
CA THR A 160 -3.15 0.17 -0.02
C THR A 160 -3.22 1.56 0.59
N SER A 161 -4.44 2.05 0.83
CA SER A 161 -4.68 3.30 1.56
C SER A 161 -5.03 2.98 3.00
N GLN A 162 -4.42 3.68 3.94
CA GLN A 162 -4.70 3.54 5.36
C GLN A 162 -5.27 4.84 5.88
N LEU A 163 -6.55 4.81 6.25
CA LEU A 163 -7.31 5.99 6.64
C LEU A 163 -7.53 5.98 8.15
N LEU A 164 -7.25 7.11 8.80
CA LEU A 164 -7.75 7.41 10.13
C LEU A 164 -9.08 8.15 9.97
N LEU A 165 -10.18 7.44 10.20
CA LEU A 165 -11.50 8.04 10.20
C LEU A 165 -11.70 8.83 11.50
N LEU A 166 -11.93 10.13 11.37
CA LEU A 166 -12.14 11.06 12.48
C LEU A 166 -13.63 11.25 12.80
N GLY A 167 -14.48 11.00 11.80
CA GLY A 167 -15.92 11.10 11.89
C GLY A 167 -16.60 10.41 10.70
N LYS A 168 -17.91 10.57 10.57
CA LYS A 168 -18.71 9.90 9.54
C LYS A 168 -18.23 10.17 8.11
N ASN A 169 -17.84 11.41 7.83
CA ASN A 169 -17.44 11.88 6.51
C ASN A 169 -16.02 12.49 6.53
N GLU A 170 -15.24 12.23 7.58
CA GLU A 170 -13.95 12.86 7.82
C GLU A 170 -12.90 11.77 7.99
N ALA A 171 -11.89 11.81 7.13
CA ALA A 171 -10.81 10.84 7.12
C ALA A 171 -9.48 11.54 6.83
N PHE A 172 -8.44 11.08 7.51
CA PHE A 172 -7.07 11.49 7.27
C PHE A 172 -6.30 10.33 6.63
N ASP A 173 -5.71 10.56 5.45
CA ASP A 173 -4.94 9.54 4.73
C ASP A 173 -3.51 9.45 5.27
N LEU A 174 -3.23 8.36 5.98
CA LEU A 174 -1.93 8.09 6.58
C LEU A 174 -0.88 7.68 5.54
N THR A 175 -1.30 7.20 4.37
CA THR A 175 -0.38 6.72 3.32
C THR A 175 0.49 7.84 2.77
N ASN A 176 0.03 9.10 2.80
CA ASN A 176 0.79 10.24 2.27
C ASN A 176 1.91 10.72 3.21
N ILE A 177 1.72 10.61 4.53
CA ILE A 177 2.70 11.11 5.52
C ILE A 177 3.69 10.03 5.96
N ALA A 178 3.29 8.77 5.83
CA ALA A 178 4.05 7.62 6.29
C ALA A 178 3.95 6.47 5.26
N PRO A 179 4.42 6.67 4.02
CA PRO A 179 4.18 5.75 2.89
C PRO A 179 4.80 4.35 3.06
N ARG A 180 5.79 4.22 3.95
CA ARG A 180 6.39 2.92 4.28
C ARG A 180 5.65 2.19 5.39
N ASN A 181 4.93 2.91 6.25
CA ASN A 181 4.30 2.34 7.43
C ASN A 181 2.98 1.67 7.05
N TRP A 182 2.77 0.45 7.54
CA TRP A 182 1.57 -0.34 7.34
C TRP A 182 0.99 -0.85 8.66
N ASN A 183 -0.18 -1.48 8.58
CA ASN A 183 -0.85 -2.14 9.69
C ASN A 183 -0.99 -1.24 10.92
N PHE A 184 -1.42 0.01 10.73
CA PHE A 184 -1.59 0.94 11.83
C PHE A 184 -2.56 0.38 12.89
N GLN A 185 -2.31 0.67 14.16
CA GLN A 185 -3.28 0.46 15.24
C GLN A 185 -3.34 1.70 16.13
N LEU A 186 -4.56 2.15 16.46
CA LEU A 186 -4.73 3.29 17.35
C LEU A 186 -4.42 2.88 18.79
N MET A 187 -3.38 3.47 19.37
CA MET A 187 -2.96 3.21 20.76
C MET A 187 -3.52 4.23 21.73
N ALA A 188 -3.58 5.50 21.32
CA ALA A 188 -4.04 6.58 22.17
C ALA A 188 -4.59 7.74 21.35
N GLN A 189 -5.52 8.47 21.95
CA GLN A 189 -6.02 9.75 21.46
C GLN A 189 -6.22 10.69 22.65
N HIS A 190 -5.82 11.95 22.48
CA HIS A 190 -6.20 13.04 23.37
C HIS A 190 -6.34 14.32 22.54
N ASP A 191 -7.53 14.92 22.55
CA ASP A 191 -7.90 16.01 21.64
C ASP A 191 -7.69 15.63 20.17
N LYS A 192 -6.86 16.39 19.45
CA LYS A 192 -6.44 16.18 18.06
C LYS A 192 -5.08 15.49 17.93
N ARG A 193 -4.59 14.88 19.02
CA ARG A 193 -3.34 14.10 19.03
C ARG A 193 -3.65 12.61 19.06
N PHE A 194 -2.89 11.86 18.28
CA PHE A 194 -3.03 10.43 18.12
C PHE A 194 -1.66 9.77 18.22
N ILE A 195 -1.64 8.59 18.83
CA ILE A 195 -0.49 7.68 18.77
C ILE A 195 -0.98 6.42 18.07
N LEU A 196 -0.35 6.10 16.96
CA LEU A 196 -0.59 4.87 16.21
C LEU A 196 0.64 3.99 16.31
N SER A 197 0.50 2.70 16.60
CA SER A 197 1.58 1.75 16.27
C SER A 197 1.56 1.49 14.77
N PHE A 198 2.71 1.13 14.21
CA PHE A 198 2.82 0.69 12.82
C PHE A 198 3.86 -0.41 12.69
N ARG A 199 3.81 -1.12 11.56
CA ARG A 199 4.87 -2.01 11.12
C ARG A 199 5.31 -1.63 9.71
N TYR A 200 6.39 -2.20 9.19
CA TYR A 200 6.72 -2.22 7.76
C TYR A 200 7.74 -3.33 7.46
N PRO A 201 7.87 -3.83 6.22
CA PRO A 201 8.83 -4.89 5.94
C PRO A 201 10.25 -4.32 6.03
N SER A 202 11.14 -5.03 6.71
CA SER A 202 12.55 -4.63 6.89
C SER A 202 13.32 -4.55 5.57
N SER A 203 12.88 -5.35 4.59
CA SER A 203 13.45 -5.45 3.26
C SER A 203 12.35 -5.73 2.24
N TYR A 204 12.44 -5.12 1.06
CA TYR A 204 11.59 -5.51 -0.07
C TYR A 204 12.08 -6.78 -0.77
N ASN A 205 13.34 -7.18 -0.54
CA ASN A 205 13.88 -8.46 -0.98
C ASN A 205 13.48 -9.54 0.03
N VAL A 206 12.50 -10.36 -0.36
CA VAL A 206 11.89 -11.37 0.52
C VAL A 206 12.79 -12.58 0.76
N MET A 207 13.80 -12.78 -0.08
CA MET A 207 14.77 -13.88 0.02
C MET A 207 16.09 -13.45 0.71
N GLY A 208 16.21 -12.19 1.13
CA GLY A 208 17.40 -11.66 1.80
C GLY A 208 17.39 -11.83 3.32
N MET A 209 18.48 -11.42 3.98
CA MET A 209 18.51 -11.26 5.44
C MET A 209 17.39 -10.28 5.85
N CYS A 210 16.58 -10.64 6.84
CA CYS A 210 15.36 -9.91 7.23
C CYS A 210 14.24 -9.86 6.17
N GLY A 211 14.26 -10.72 5.14
CA GLY A 211 13.28 -10.70 4.05
C GLY A 211 11.82 -10.93 4.47
N ALA A 212 11.60 -11.60 5.60
CA ALA A 212 10.28 -11.77 6.23
C ALA A 212 10.14 -11.02 7.58
N ALA A 213 11.14 -10.24 7.96
CA ALA A 213 11.13 -9.55 9.24
C ALA A 213 10.47 -8.17 9.13
N GLU A 214 9.87 -7.71 10.21
CA GLU A 214 9.18 -6.42 10.27
C GLU A 214 9.97 -5.43 11.12
N GLU A 215 9.87 -4.16 10.74
CA GLU A 215 10.27 -3.01 11.53
C GLU A 215 9.00 -2.51 12.22
N THR A 216 9.06 -2.22 13.52
CA THR A 216 7.89 -1.79 14.29
C THR A 216 8.16 -0.42 14.92
N GLY A 217 7.15 0.44 14.98
CA GLY A 217 7.27 1.78 15.53
C GLY A 217 5.96 2.40 15.99
N LEU A 218 6.07 3.66 16.41
CA LEU A 218 4.99 4.55 16.81
C LEU A 218 4.97 5.79 15.92
N LEU A 219 3.81 6.14 15.40
CA LEU A 219 3.54 7.39 14.71
C LEU A 219 2.77 8.30 15.67
N TYR A 220 3.39 9.41 16.04
CA TYR A 220 2.69 10.55 16.64
C TYR A 220 2.09 11.40 15.53
N LEU A 221 0.81 11.74 15.67
CA LEU A 221 0.07 12.58 14.74
C LEU A 221 -0.66 13.67 15.51
N GLU A 222 -0.57 14.91 15.05
CA GLU A 222 -1.31 16.04 15.59
C GLU A 222 -2.01 16.78 14.46
N LEU A 223 -3.31 16.94 14.58
CA LEU A 223 -4.16 17.61 13.61
C LEU A 223 -4.61 18.97 14.15
N LYS A 224 -4.90 19.90 13.24
CA LYS A 224 -5.58 21.16 13.55
C LYS A 224 -7.09 20.95 13.65
N GLU A 225 -7.82 22.01 13.99
CA GLU A 225 -9.29 21.95 14.09
C GLU A 225 -9.98 21.63 12.75
N ASP A 226 -9.39 22.08 11.64
CA ASP A 226 -9.83 21.74 10.28
C ASP A 226 -9.36 20.35 9.81
N HIS A 227 -8.76 19.57 10.71
CA HIS A 227 -8.19 18.24 10.52
C HIS A 227 -7.01 18.19 9.55
N SER A 228 -6.48 19.35 9.15
CA SER A 228 -5.20 19.41 8.46
C SER A 228 -4.05 19.01 9.39
N LEU A 229 -2.99 18.48 8.80
CA LEU A 229 -1.81 18.07 9.54
C LEU A 229 -1.11 19.27 10.19
N SER A 230 -0.94 19.23 11.51
CA SER A 230 -0.11 20.19 12.24
C SER A 230 1.31 19.65 12.40
N ASN A 231 1.44 18.41 12.88
CA ASN A 231 2.71 17.78 13.17
C ASN A 231 2.60 16.26 13.06
N PHE A 232 3.70 15.60 12.71
CA PHE A 232 3.82 14.15 12.82
C PHE A 232 5.27 13.74 13.05
N LYS A 233 5.46 12.58 13.69
CA LYS A 233 6.79 12.02 13.89
C LYS A 233 6.75 10.51 14.06
N ASN A 234 7.69 9.82 13.41
CA ASN A 234 7.91 8.39 13.57
C ASN A 234 8.96 8.11 14.65
N TYR A 235 8.69 7.11 15.46
CA TYR A 235 9.57 6.59 16.51
C TYR A 235 9.71 5.09 16.30
N LEU A 236 10.88 4.63 15.88
CA LEU A 236 11.14 3.21 15.74
C LEU A 236 11.28 2.57 17.13
N ILE A 237 10.72 1.37 17.31
CA ILE A 237 10.82 0.60 18.57
C ILE A 237 11.50 -0.75 18.36
N GLU A 238 11.46 -1.31 17.15
CA GLU A 238 12.12 -2.57 16.80
C GLU A 238 12.62 -2.53 15.35
N SER A 239 13.79 -3.12 15.13
CA SER A 239 14.43 -3.19 13.82
C SER A 239 15.19 -4.49 13.58
N CYS A 240 14.84 -5.23 12.53
CA CYS A 240 15.56 -6.44 12.15
C CYS A 240 16.90 -6.10 11.49
N THR A 241 16.91 -5.08 10.62
CA THR A 241 18.12 -4.67 9.88
C THR A 241 19.29 -4.32 10.80
N HIS A 242 18.98 -3.83 12.00
CA HIS A 242 19.99 -3.43 12.98
C HIS A 242 20.28 -4.49 14.04
N HIS A 243 19.77 -5.73 13.90
CA HIS A 243 20.09 -6.88 14.78
C HIS A 243 19.90 -6.62 16.28
N HIS A 244 18.97 -5.73 16.64
CA HIS A 244 18.72 -5.39 18.03
C HIS A 244 17.43 -6.03 18.49
N LEU A 245 17.54 -6.94 19.47
CA LEU A 245 16.37 -7.52 20.12
C LEU A 245 15.53 -6.39 20.72
N PRO A 246 14.19 -6.41 20.53
CA PRO A 246 13.32 -5.45 21.17
C PRO A 246 13.53 -5.54 22.68
N LYS A 247 13.79 -4.39 23.32
CA LYS A 247 13.66 -4.32 24.77
C LYS A 247 12.18 -4.20 25.08
N GLU A 248 11.67 -5.12 25.89
CA GLU A 248 10.31 -5.05 26.39
C GLU A 248 10.02 -3.64 26.94
N PRO A 249 8.91 -3.02 26.54
CA PRO A 249 8.58 -1.68 27.01
C PRO A 249 8.39 -1.70 28.52
N LYS A 250 9.00 -0.73 29.21
CA LYS A 250 8.94 -0.63 30.66
C LYS A 250 7.80 0.30 31.06
N GLN A 251 6.82 -0.22 31.79
CA GLN A 251 5.79 0.64 32.37
C GLN A 251 6.41 1.47 33.51
N LEU A 252 6.37 2.80 33.38
CA LEU A 252 6.86 3.72 34.41
C LEU A 252 5.76 4.11 35.40
N LYS A 253 4.55 4.35 34.87
CA LYS A 253 3.33 4.71 35.63
C LYS A 253 2.10 4.19 34.89
N GLU A 254 0.92 4.34 35.49
CA GLU A 254 -0.34 4.13 34.79
C GLU A 254 -0.37 4.95 33.48
N HIS A 255 -0.66 4.30 32.36
CA HIS A 255 -0.64 4.87 31.01
C HIS A 255 0.69 5.47 30.51
N VAL A 256 1.80 5.35 31.25
CA VAL A 256 3.12 5.88 30.84
C VAL A 256 4.12 4.74 30.67
N TRP A 257 4.59 4.58 29.45
CA TRP A 257 5.51 3.52 29.03
C TRP A 257 6.81 4.11 28.52
N GLU A 258 7.92 3.42 28.77
CA GLU A 258 9.23 3.75 28.23
C GLU A 258 9.61 2.70 27.18
N TYR A 259 9.89 3.18 25.98
CA TYR A 259 10.42 2.39 24.88
C TYR A 259 11.88 2.73 24.71
N THR A 260 12.72 1.71 24.50
CA THR A 260 14.16 1.88 24.30
C THR A 260 14.58 1.10 23.08
N TYR A 261 15.27 1.75 22.15
CA TYR A 261 15.78 1.12 20.93
C TYR A 261 17.18 1.64 20.61
N HIS A 262 17.93 0.87 19.83
CA HIS A 262 19.20 1.31 19.27
C HIS A 262 18.95 1.85 17.86
N ASN A 263 19.46 3.05 17.57
CA ASN A 263 19.35 3.61 16.23
C ASN A 263 20.41 3.02 15.27
N GLU A 264 20.40 3.47 14.02
CA GLU A 264 21.32 3.02 12.97
C GLU A 264 22.81 3.24 13.30
N LYS A 265 23.12 4.15 14.23
CA LYS A 265 24.47 4.43 14.72
C LYS A 265 24.80 3.67 16.01
N ASN A 266 23.97 2.70 16.38
CA ASN A 266 24.04 1.95 17.63
C ASN A 266 23.96 2.83 18.89
N HIS A 267 23.38 4.04 18.78
CA HIS A 267 23.12 4.88 19.94
C HIS A 267 21.80 4.48 20.56
N LEU A 268 21.81 4.27 21.87
CA LEU A 268 20.60 4.05 22.64
C LEU A 268 19.73 5.29 22.60
N LYS A 269 18.46 5.10 22.27
CA LYS A 269 17.42 6.12 22.30
C LYS A 269 16.27 5.59 23.11
N SER A 270 15.69 6.45 23.93
CA SER A 270 14.50 6.13 24.69
C SER A 270 13.47 7.23 24.58
N TYR A 271 12.20 6.82 24.67
CA TYR A 271 11.06 7.71 24.60
C TYR A 271 10.04 7.29 25.64
N GLN A 272 9.47 8.28 26.34
CA GLN A 272 8.31 8.08 27.20
C GLN A 272 7.04 8.36 26.41
N VAL A 273 6.13 7.39 26.43
CA VAL A 273 4.85 7.41 25.75
C VAL A 273 3.76 7.51 26.81
N ASN A 274 3.04 8.62 26.82
CA ASN A 274 1.89 8.82 27.68
C ASN A 274 0.61 8.60 26.86
N LEU A 275 -0.04 7.46 27.09
CA LEU A 275 -1.26 7.06 26.37
C LEU A 275 -2.49 7.85 26.82
N GLN A 276 -2.52 8.39 28.04
CA GLN A 276 -3.64 9.22 28.49
C GLN A 276 -3.62 10.59 27.81
N LYS A 277 -2.43 11.17 27.62
CA LYS A 277 -2.26 12.51 27.01
C LYS A 277 -1.91 12.46 25.52
N ALA A 278 -1.77 11.26 24.95
CA ALA A 278 -1.28 11.02 23.60
C ALA A 278 0.00 11.82 23.28
N THR A 279 1.03 11.72 24.13
CA THR A 279 2.32 12.41 23.91
C THR A 279 3.51 11.44 23.89
N ILE A 280 4.53 11.75 23.08
CA ILE A 280 5.80 11.02 23.05
C ILE A 280 6.96 11.98 23.30
N THR A 281 7.69 11.78 24.39
CA THR A 281 8.80 12.65 24.81
C THR A 281 10.11 11.87 24.77
N PRO A 282 11.13 12.32 24.01
CA PRO A 282 12.48 11.75 24.11
C PRO A 282 13.04 11.90 25.52
N THR A 283 13.62 10.84 26.04
CA THR A 283 14.40 10.91 27.28
C THR A 283 15.87 11.16 26.92
N ALA A 284 16.51 12.06 27.68
CA ALA A 284 17.95 12.26 27.58
C ALA A 284 18.64 11.12 28.34
N HIS A 285 19.63 10.52 27.68
CA HIS A 285 20.64 9.65 28.28
C HIS A 285 21.95 10.41 28.39
#